data_AF-A0AAX4I7K3-F1
#
_entry.id   AF-A0AAX4I7K3-F1
#
_cell.length_a   1.000
_cell.length_b   1.000
_cell.length_c   1.000
_cell.angle_alpha   90.00
_cell.angle_beta   90.00
_cell.angle_gamma   90.00
#
_symmetry.space_group_name_H-M   'P 1'
#
loop_
_entity.id
_entity.type
_entity.pdbx_description
1 polymer ?
#
loop_
_entity_poly.entity_id
_entity_poly.type
_entity_poly.pdbx_seq_one_letter_code
_entity_poly.pdbx_strand_id
1 'polypeptide(L)'
;MHLRSLLWCVAMLHLRNGVLSHLYHGEWQDTVHKRSYLFAGRQLFSNTKRLASTTQPHLMLPDPAKPKASAPNSTYSALSSASFTVAPTQYIILAAQDATREQIQYIKKILLINTLPEFVEEVTSKRTGLVVFFIAAISSSQADAIAMLPGVSSVAPDVRLKEDQPLSLAPLPLTSRQAPTKGSHGSPQTILQDPADIRLQPGAAEELKVISQPPGSWRDELPGFGYASEAGKGVTIYVIDSGANSKHPEWTSMTGSKDFMYVASAVQEETDSRNHGSCVASKATGLKYGTAKEANIVMVKLPEEWTLSAITKALVMISNDVTQKGIRGKAVINMSFRNCKYSEVLP
;
A
#
# COMPACT_ATOMS: atom_id res chain seq x y z
N MET A 1 4.14 15.29 5.85
CA MET A 1 3.66 14.85 4.51
C MET A 1 3.01 13.47 4.68
N HIS A 2 1.80 13.26 4.16
CA HIS A 2 0.97 12.09 4.52
C HIS A 2 1.55 10.78 3.98
N LEU A 3 1.57 9.72 4.79
CA LEU A 3 1.94 8.35 4.42
C LEU A 3 1.17 7.83 3.18
N ARG A 4 -0.06 8.33 2.99
CA ARG A 4 -0.88 8.09 1.80
C ARG A 4 -0.18 8.52 0.51
N SER A 5 0.57 9.63 0.56
CA SER A 5 1.37 10.11 -0.58
C SER A 5 2.52 9.15 -0.88
N LEU A 6 3.17 8.56 0.14
CA LEU A 6 4.29 7.64 -0.07
C LEU A 6 3.86 6.31 -0.71
N LEU A 7 2.85 5.62 -0.16
CA LEU A 7 2.36 4.38 -0.76
C LEU A 7 1.75 4.60 -2.15
N TRP A 8 1.05 5.72 -2.34
CA TRP A 8 0.46 6.07 -3.64
C TRP A 8 1.54 6.45 -4.67
N CYS A 9 2.58 7.18 -4.28
CA CYS A 9 3.74 7.44 -5.12
C CYS A 9 4.46 6.13 -5.50
N VAL A 10 4.74 5.23 -4.56
CA VAL A 10 5.41 3.95 -4.86
C VAL A 10 4.56 3.08 -5.81
N ALA A 11 3.24 3.00 -5.59
CA ALA A 11 2.33 2.26 -6.47
C ALA A 11 2.27 2.87 -7.89
N MET A 12 2.14 4.20 -7.99
CA MET A 12 2.11 4.92 -9.26
C MET A 12 3.45 4.92 -10.01
N LEU A 13 4.59 4.96 -9.30
CA LEU A 13 5.93 4.93 -9.87
C LEU A 13 6.27 3.60 -10.54
N HIS A 14 5.72 2.49 -10.03
CA HIS A 14 6.18 1.15 -10.38
C HIS A 14 5.19 0.31 -11.19
N LEU A 15 3.89 0.63 -11.17
CA LEU A 15 2.86 -0.09 -11.91
C LEU A 15 2.27 0.78 -13.02
N ARG A 16 2.94 0.88 -14.17
CA ARG A 16 2.27 1.37 -15.39
C ARG A 16 1.20 0.35 -15.77
N ASN A 17 -0.07 0.64 -15.46
CA ASN A 17 -1.29 -0.15 -15.70
C ASN A 17 -1.70 -1.17 -14.62
N GLY A 18 -1.28 -1.00 -13.36
CA GLY A 18 -1.81 -1.79 -12.24
C GLY A 18 -3.10 -1.19 -11.65
N VAL A 19 -4.00 -2.04 -11.17
CA VAL A 19 -5.15 -1.61 -10.34
C VAL A 19 -4.78 -1.83 -8.88
N LEU A 20 -4.85 -0.76 -8.08
CA LEU A 20 -4.73 -0.81 -6.63
C LEU A 20 -6.15 -0.81 -6.03
N SER A 21 -6.56 -1.92 -5.41
CA SER A 21 -7.82 -1.98 -4.67
C SER A 21 -7.60 -1.60 -3.21
N HIS A 22 -8.29 -0.57 -2.74
CA HIS A 22 -8.30 -0.16 -1.34
C HIS A 22 -9.75 -0.20 -0.83
N LEU A 23 -10.00 -0.78 0.34
CA LEU A 23 -11.29 -0.67 1.02
C LEU A 23 -11.33 0.66 1.79
N TYR A 24 -12.01 1.67 1.26
CA TYR A 24 -12.32 2.91 2.00
C TYR A 24 -13.79 3.27 1.90
N HIS A 25 -14.42 3.50 3.06
CA HIS A 25 -15.69 4.20 3.22
C HIS A 25 -15.36 5.61 3.69
N GLY A 26 -15.65 6.61 2.87
CA GLY A 26 -15.58 8.03 3.23
C GLY A 26 -16.54 8.82 2.37
N GLU A 27 -17.43 9.58 3.01
CA GLU A 27 -18.39 10.45 2.35
C GLU A 27 -17.67 11.56 1.60
N TRP A 28 -18.01 11.75 0.32
CA TRP A 28 -17.71 12.96 -0.43
C TRP A 28 -18.88 13.94 -0.26
N GLN A 29 -18.62 15.13 0.28
CA GLN A 29 -19.48 16.30 0.11
C GLN A 29 -18.84 17.21 -0.94
N ASP A 30 -19.43 17.28 -2.13
CA ASP A 30 -19.09 18.28 -3.15
C ASP A 30 -20.03 19.48 -3.00
N THR A 31 -19.45 20.66 -2.78
CA THR A 31 -20.17 21.89 -2.38
C THR A 31 -20.93 22.59 -3.50
N VAL A 32 -21.29 21.91 -4.60
CA VAL A 32 -22.03 22.57 -5.69
C VAL A 32 -23.33 21.89 -6.07
N HIS A 33 -23.49 20.56 -6.08
CA HIS A 33 -24.79 19.92 -6.32
C HIS A 33 -25.00 18.75 -5.34
N LYS A 34 -26.01 18.86 -4.45
CA LYS A 34 -26.37 17.85 -3.44
C LYS A 34 -26.78 16.51 -4.10
N ARG A 35 -25.84 15.60 -4.36
CA ARG A 35 -26.08 14.17 -4.63
C ARG A 35 -24.88 13.32 -4.21
N SER A 36 -25.13 12.28 -3.42
CA SER A 36 -24.15 11.27 -3.00
C SER A 36 -24.12 10.12 -4.02
N TYR A 37 -22.94 9.82 -4.57
CA TYR A 37 -22.72 8.66 -5.44
C TYR A 37 -21.62 7.76 -4.86
N LEU A 38 -21.89 6.46 -4.78
CA LEU A 38 -20.91 5.41 -4.50
C LEU A 38 -20.49 4.78 -5.83
N PHE A 39 -19.27 5.06 -6.28
CA PHE A 39 -18.62 4.28 -7.33
C PHE A 39 -17.14 4.10 -6.98
N ALA A 40 -16.64 2.87 -7.13
CA ALA A 40 -15.22 2.61 -7.29
C ALA A 40 -14.77 3.24 -8.61
N GLY A 41 -14.16 4.43 -8.54
CA GLY A 41 -13.72 5.16 -9.73
C GLY A 41 -12.46 4.56 -10.35
N ARG A 42 -12.50 4.23 -11.64
CA ARG A 42 -11.31 4.18 -12.51
C ARG A 42 -10.93 5.62 -12.87
N GLN A 43 -9.68 6.01 -12.65
CA GLN A 43 -9.12 7.21 -13.30
C GLN A 43 -7.98 6.84 -14.25
N LEU A 44 -8.15 7.23 -15.51
CA LEU A 44 -7.10 7.33 -16.53
C LEU A 44 -6.92 8.83 -16.79
N PHE A 45 -5.70 9.37 -16.68
CA PHE A 45 -5.43 10.75 -17.10
C PHE A 45 -4.10 10.92 -17.82
N SER A 46 -4.19 11.68 -18.92
CA SER A 46 -3.12 12.14 -19.81
C SER A 46 -2.48 13.43 -19.31
N ASN A 47 -1.15 13.54 -19.46
CA ASN A 47 -0.37 14.72 -19.08
C ASN A 47 -0.54 15.86 -20.09
N THR A 48 -1.08 17.01 -19.66
CA THR A 48 -0.84 18.31 -20.30
C THR A 48 -0.11 19.25 -19.35
N LYS A 49 1.12 19.61 -19.74
CA LYS A 49 2.03 20.54 -19.06
C LYS A 49 1.41 21.94 -18.94
N ARG A 50 1.71 22.66 -17.85
CA ARG A 50 1.77 24.13 -17.85
C ARG A 50 2.94 24.61 -16.98
N LEU A 51 3.71 25.53 -17.56
CA LEU A 51 4.97 26.11 -17.07
C LEU A 51 4.77 27.14 -15.93
N ALA A 52 5.74 27.10 -15.00
CA ALA A 52 6.51 28.17 -14.32
C ALA A 52 5.87 29.46 -13.77
N SER A 53 6.31 29.85 -12.56
CA SER A 53 6.76 31.22 -12.25
C SER A 53 7.50 31.29 -10.90
N THR A 54 8.71 31.83 -10.95
CA THR A 54 9.69 32.08 -9.87
C THR A 54 9.41 33.39 -9.13
N THR A 55 9.57 33.46 -7.80
CA THR A 55 10.11 34.67 -7.13
C THR A 55 10.60 34.35 -5.71
N GLN A 56 11.89 34.61 -5.44
CA GLN A 56 12.47 34.78 -4.08
C GLN A 56 12.21 36.22 -3.58
N PRO A 57 12.33 36.46 -2.27
CA PRO A 57 13.31 37.47 -1.85
C PRO A 57 14.11 37.16 -0.56
N HIS A 58 15.41 37.43 -0.69
CA HIS A 58 16.34 38.15 0.19
C HIS A 58 16.41 37.95 1.72
N LEU A 59 17.61 37.50 2.12
CA LEU A 59 18.25 37.53 3.43
C LEU A 59 18.62 38.96 3.91
N MET A 60 18.54 39.20 5.22
CA MET A 60 19.26 40.25 5.95
C MET A 60 19.76 39.68 7.29
N LEU A 61 21.10 39.69 7.47
CA LEU A 61 21.83 39.46 8.72
C LEU A 61 22.02 40.79 9.46
N PRO A 62 22.27 40.74 10.78
CA PRO A 62 23.48 41.41 11.27
C PRO A 62 24.31 40.59 12.26
N ASP A 63 25.60 40.95 12.26
CA ASP A 63 26.76 40.36 12.95
C ASP A 63 27.10 41.19 14.24
N PRO A 64 28.25 41.04 14.93
CA PRO A 64 28.34 40.43 16.26
C PRO A 64 28.84 41.39 17.38
N ALA A 65 28.62 41.04 18.66
CA ALA A 65 29.38 41.63 19.78
C ALA A 65 29.42 40.72 21.03
N LYS A 66 30.64 40.51 21.53
CA LYS A 66 31.07 40.01 22.87
C LYS A 66 32.13 41.02 23.37
N PRO A 67 32.68 40.98 24.61
CA PRO A 67 32.39 40.11 25.78
C PRO A 67 32.32 40.90 27.12
N LYS A 68 31.97 40.22 28.24
CA LYS A 68 32.62 40.43 29.56
C LYS A 68 32.27 39.33 30.56
N ALA A 69 33.25 39.00 31.39
CA ALA A 69 33.30 37.89 32.32
C ALA A 69 32.80 38.25 33.73
N SER A 70 32.26 37.26 34.44
CA SER A 70 32.47 37.04 35.89
C SER A 70 31.86 35.71 36.32
N ALA A 71 32.67 34.84 36.93
CA ALA A 71 32.22 33.68 37.69
C ALA A 71 31.83 34.11 39.12
N PRO A 72 30.96 33.35 39.79
CA PRO A 72 31.47 32.66 40.97
C PRO A 72 30.98 31.21 41.12
N ASN A 73 31.79 30.46 41.86
CA ASN A 73 31.63 29.07 42.26
C ASN A 73 30.25 28.77 42.87
N SER A 74 29.59 27.73 42.38
CA SER A 74 28.56 27.00 43.14
C SER A 74 28.66 25.51 42.84
N THR A 75 28.81 24.78 43.94
CA THR A 75 28.90 23.33 44.06
C THR A 75 27.63 22.69 43.50
N TYR A 76 27.74 21.86 42.46
CA TYR A 76 26.64 21.02 42.00
C TYR A 76 27.04 19.55 42.03
N SER A 77 26.28 18.82 42.84
CA SER A 77 26.25 17.37 42.95
C SER A 77 26.22 16.71 41.58
N ALA A 78 26.99 15.63 41.43
CA ALA A 78 26.96 14.77 40.27
C ALA A 78 25.57 14.14 40.10
N LEU A 79 24.73 14.76 39.28
CA LEU A 79 23.58 14.09 38.68
C LEU A 79 24.10 13.31 37.48
N SER A 80 24.17 11.99 37.67
CA SER A 80 24.27 11.01 36.60
C SER A 80 23.19 11.33 35.55
N SER A 81 23.59 11.97 34.46
CA SER A 81 22.76 12.05 33.27
C SER A 81 22.77 10.66 32.66
N ALA A 82 21.75 9.88 32.99
CA ALA A 82 21.38 8.74 32.17
C ALA A 82 21.11 9.30 30.77
N SER A 83 22.11 9.18 29.88
CA SER A 83 21.90 9.35 28.45
C SER A 83 20.90 8.27 28.05
N PHE A 84 19.63 8.67 27.91
CA PHE A 84 18.68 7.89 27.14
C PHE A 84 19.22 7.87 25.72
N THR A 85 19.94 6.82 25.37
CA THR A 85 20.22 6.50 23.98
C THR A 85 18.88 6.18 23.34
N VAL A 86 18.24 7.19 22.76
CA VAL A 86 17.06 7.00 21.92
C VAL A 86 17.52 6.04 20.81
N ALA A 87 16.94 4.84 20.77
CA ALA A 87 17.26 3.88 19.72
C ALA A 87 17.10 4.59 18.37
N PRO A 88 18.09 4.51 17.47
CA PRO A 88 18.07 5.28 16.24
C PRO A 88 16.81 4.90 15.44
N THR A 89 16.01 5.90 15.13
CA THR A 89 14.78 5.71 14.35
C THR A 89 15.18 5.38 12.92
N GLN A 90 14.66 4.27 12.37
CA GLN A 90 14.85 3.97 10.97
C GLN A 90 13.98 4.89 10.13
N TYR A 91 14.54 5.41 9.03
CA TYR A 91 13.83 6.20 8.04
C TYR A 91 13.90 5.55 6.68
N ILE A 92 12.84 5.70 5.90
CA ILE A 92 12.75 5.32 4.50
C ILE A 92 12.94 6.60 3.67
N ILE A 93 13.93 6.59 2.78
CA ILE A 93 14.27 7.70 1.89
C ILE A 93 13.96 7.26 0.47
N LEU A 94 12.83 7.72 -0.08
CA LEU A 94 12.38 7.39 -1.44
C LEU A 94 13.06 8.32 -2.45
N ALA A 95 13.73 7.74 -3.43
CA ALA A 95 14.27 8.48 -4.57
C ALA A 95 13.13 8.96 -5.49
N ALA A 96 13.31 10.13 -6.10
CA ALA A 96 12.40 10.65 -7.11
C ALA A 96 12.35 9.73 -8.34
N GLN A 97 11.21 9.72 -9.04
CA GLN A 97 11.02 8.83 -10.20
C GLN A 97 12.02 9.09 -11.32
N ASP A 98 12.41 10.35 -11.47
CA ASP A 98 13.36 10.88 -12.43
C ASP A 98 14.75 11.12 -11.82
N ALA A 99 15.01 10.60 -10.61
CA ALA A 99 16.32 10.72 -9.97
C ALA A 99 17.40 10.09 -10.86
N THR A 100 18.43 10.88 -11.11
CA THR A 100 19.63 10.47 -11.86
C THR A 100 20.51 9.56 -11.01
N ARG A 101 21.41 8.82 -11.66
CA ARG A 101 22.38 7.96 -10.96
C ARG A 101 23.27 8.80 -10.04
N GLU A 102 23.65 10.00 -10.47
CA GLU A 102 24.49 10.94 -9.74
C GLU A 102 23.77 11.44 -8.48
N GLN A 103 22.48 11.77 -8.57
CA GLN A 103 21.67 12.15 -7.40
C GLN A 103 21.53 11.00 -6.40
N ILE A 104 21.28 9.78 -6.87
CA ILE A 104 21.18 8.58 -6.01
C ILE A 104 22.51 8.31 -5.29
N GLN A 105 23.63 8.42 -5.99
CA GLN A 105 24.97 8.30 -5.40
C GLN A 105 25.25 9.42 -4.40
N TYR A 106 24.78 10.64 -4.67
CA TYR A 106 24.91 11.76 -3.74
C TYR A 106 24.10 11.54 -2.45
N ILE A 107 22.85 11.05 -2.55
CA ILE A 107 22.03 10.68 -1.38
C ILE A 107 22.76 9.63 -0.54
N LYS A 108 23.26 8.56 -1.18
CA LYS A 108 24.06 7.51 -0.50
C LYS A 108 25.28 8.10 0.21
N LYS A 109 26.03 8.98 -0.44
CA LYS A 109 27.19 9.64 0.18
C LYS A 109 26.81 10.43 1.43
N ILE A 110 25.71 11.19 1.38
CA ILE A 110 25.22 11.95 2.55
C ILE A 110 24.80 11.01 3.69
N LEU A 111 24.12 9.90 3.38
CA LEU A 111 23.77 8.89 4.39
C LEU A 111 25.03 8.32 5.07
N LEU A 112 26.05 7.94 4.31
CA LEU A 112 27.29 7.37 4.83
C LEU A 112 28.18 8.35 5.61
N ILE A 113 27.96 9.66 5.49
CA ILE A 113 28.60 10.66 6.36
C ILE A 113 27.93 10.69 7.74
N ASN A 114 26.65 10.35 7.80
CA ASN A 114 25.79 10.53 8.97
C ASN A 114 25.54 9.25 9.75
N THR A 115 25.84 8.08 9.17
CA THR A 115 25.67 6.77 9.79
C THR A 115 26.67 5.76 9.23
N LEU A 116 26.86 4.64 9.91
CA LEU A 116 27.77 3.59 9.46
C LEU A 116 27.16 2.79 8.28
N PRO A 117 27.99 2.25 7.36
CA PRO A 117 27.50 1.55 6.18
C PRO A 117 26.53 0.40 6.46
N GLU A 118 26.73 -0.34 7.55
CA GLU A 118 25.87 -1.45 7.96
C GLU A 118 24.45 -1.03 8.37
N PHE A 119 24.25 0.26 8.64
CA PHE A 119 22.95 0.85 8.97
C PHE A 119 22.26 1.50 7.76
N VAL A 120 22.81 1.34 6.55
CA VAL A 120 22.20 1.80 5.31
C VAL A 120 21.87 0.60 4.44
N GLU A 121 20.59 0.38 4.21
CA GLU A 121 20.10 -0.61 3.25
C GLU A 121 19.66 0.06 1.95
N GLU A 122 20.02 -0.56 0.82
CA GLU A 122 19.65 -0.10 -0.52
C GLU A 122 18.69 -1.08 -1.18
N VAL A 123 17.55 -0.57 -1.65
CA VAL A 123 16.57 -1.38 -2.37
C VAL A 123 16.53 -0.97 -3.84
N THR A 124 16.98 -1.87 -4.71
CA THR A 124 17.20 -1.61 -6.15
C THR A 124 16.05 -2.12 -7.02
N SER A 125 15.65 -1.33 -8.01
CA SER A 125 14.75 -1.79 -9.07
C SER A 125 15.53 -2.56 -10.12
N LYS A 126 15.13 -3.81 -10.38
CA LYS A 126 15.69 -4.60 -11.49
C LYS A 126 15.35 -4.02 -12.87
N ARG A 127 14.30 -3.19 -12.96
CA ARG A 127 13.89 -2.55 -14.21
C ARG A 127 14.87 -1.45 -14.65
N THR A 128 15.33 -0.63 -13.70
CA THR A 128 16.19 0.52 -13.99
C THR A 128 17.65 0.31 -13.58
N GLY A 129 17.92 -0.68 -12.73
CA GLY A 129 19.24 -0.87 -12.09
C GLY A 129 19.61 0.24 -11.11
N LEU A 130 18.62 1.04 -10.67
CA LEU A 130 18.81 2.16 -9.75
C LEU A 130 18.16 1.86 -8.39
N VAL A 131 18.74 2.42 -7.33
CA VAL A 131 18.16 2.38 -5.98
C VAL A 131 16.87 3.19 -5.98
N VAL A 132 15.78 2.56 -5.55
CA VAL A 132 14.45 3.18 -5.46
C VAL A 132 14.29 3.86 -4.11
N PHE A 133 14.76 3.22 -3.03
CA PHE A 133 14.78 3.82 -1.71
C PHE A 133 15.90 3.26 -0.86
N PHE A 134 16.27 4.04 0.15
CA PHE A 134 17.19 3.66 1.21
C PHE A 134 16.42 3.45 2.51
N ILE A 135 16.93 2.58 3.37
CA ILE A 135 16.55 2.53 4.78
C ILE A 135 17.78 2.89 5.59
N ALA A 136 17.67 3.87 6.49
CA ALA A 136 18.80 4.30 7.30
C ALA A 136 18.38 4.66 8.72
N ALA A 137 19.22 4.31 9.70
CA ALA A 137 19.11 4.78 11.07
C ALA A 137 19.76 6.17 11.20
N ILE A 138 18.93 7.21 11.31
CA ILE A 138 19.33 8.62 11.34
C ILE A 138 18.45 9.44 12.30
N SER A 139 18.90 10.64 12.69
CA SER A 139 18.08 11.58 13.47
C SER A 139 16.97 12.20 12.62
N SER A 140 15.94 12.76 13.28
CA SER A 140 14.89 13.53 12.59
C SER A 140 15.47 14.75 11.86
N SER A 141 16.43 15.45 12.45
CA SER A 141 17.09 16.61 11.80
C SER A 141 17.89 16.21 10.55
N GLN A 142 18.55 15.05 10.57
CA GLN A 142 19.21 14.49 9.39
C GLN A 142 18.18 14.10 8.33
N ALA A 143 17.05 13.49 8.72
CA ALA A 143 15.96 13.13 7.82
C ALA A 143 15.35 14.37 7.13
N ASP A 144 15.12 15.46 7.88
CA ASP A 144 14.61 16.73 7.33
C ASP A 144 15.59 17.36 6.34
N ALA A 145 16.89 17.32 6.63
CA ALA A 145 17.92 17.80 5.71
C ALA A 145 17.98 16.96 4.43
N ILE A 146 17.88 15.63 4.54
CA ILE A 146 17.87 14.71 3.39
C ILE A 146 16.62 14.91 2.54
N ALA A 147 15.47 15.22 3.14
CA ALA A 147 14.22 15.47 2.42
C ALA A 147 14.30 16.65 1.44
N MET A 148 15.26 17.56 1.63
CA MET A 148 15.50 18.72 0.77
C MET A 148 16.49 18.45 -0.37
N LEU A 149 17.10 17.26 -0.42
CA LEU A 149 18.11 16.94 -1.44
C LEU A 149 17.48 16.73 -2.83
N PRO A 150 18.18 17.15 -3.90
CA PRO A 150 17.73 16.85 -5.26
C PRO A 150 17.72 15.33 -5.50
N GLY A 151 16.64 14.84 -6.11
CA GLY A 151 16.45 13.41 -6.35
C GLY A 151 15.82 12.64 -5.18
N VAL A 152 15.44 13.31 -4.08
CA VAL A 152 14.61 12.72 -3.02
C VAL A 152 13.15 13.10 -3.23
N SER A 153 12.26 12.11 -3.25
CA SER A 153 10.81 12.34 -3.33
C SER A 153 10.19 12.53 -1.95
N SER A 154 10.66 11.79 -0.95
CA SER A 154 10.09 11.81 0.39
C SER A 154 10.96 11.06 1.38
N VAL A 155 10.91 11.50 2.63
CA VAL A 155 11.52 10.83 3.79
C VAL A 155 10.44 10.59 4.83
N ALA A 156 10.37 9.39 5.40
CA ALA A 156 9.40 9.03 6.42
C ALA A 156 10.01 8.10 7.46
N PRO A 157 9.63 8.21 8.75
CA PRO A 157 10.04 7.23 9.74
C PRO A 157 9.44 5.86 9.40
N ASP A 158 10.20 4.80 9.65
CA ASP A 158 9.72 3.43 9.52
C ASP A 158 8.82 3.10 10.71
N VAL A 159 7.53 3.03 10.44
CA VAL A 159 6.49 2.82 11.46
C VAL A 159 5.93 1.41 11.35
N ARG A 160 5.59 0.83 12.51
CA ARG A 160 4.84 -0.42 12.58
C ARG A 160 3.39 -0.16 12.19
N LEU A 161 2.88 -1.03 11.32
CA LEU A 161 1.51 -1.09 10.86
C LEU A 161 0.79 -2.17 11.66
N LYS A 162 -0.47 -1.89 12.00
CA LYS A 162 -1.34 -2.88 12.62
C LYS A 162 -2.16 -3.57 11.54
N GLU A 163 -2.33 -4.86 11.67
CA GLU A 163 -3.24 -5.63 10.85
C GLU A 163 -4.69 -5.32 11.24
N ASP A 164 -5.61 -5.38 10.28
CA ASP A 164 -7.03 -5.34 10.62
C ASP A 164 -7.41 -6.68 11.26
N GLN A 165 -7.81 -6.64 12.53
CA GLN A 165 -8.55 -7.78 13.07
C GLN A 165 -9.89 -7.86 12.33
N PRO A 166 -10.41 -9.08 12.06
CA PRO A 166 -11.78 -9.22 11.59
C PRO A 166 -12.68 -8.46 12.58
N LEU A 167 -13.56 -7.61 12.03
CA LEU A 167 -14.59 -6.94 12.84
C LEU A 167 -15.26 -8.02 13.70
N SER A 168 -15.29 -7.79 15.02
CA SER A 168 -16.10 -8.59 15.92
C SER A 168 -17.50 -8.73 15.32
N LEU A 169 -18.06 -9.94 15.34
CA LEU A 169 -19.40 -10.32 14.82
C LEU A 169 -20.57 -9.57 15.50
N ALA A 170 -20.31 -8.44 16.15
CA ALA A 170 -21.36 -7.53 16.58
C ALA A 170 -22.20 -7.14 15.34
N PRO A 171 -23.51 -7.44 15.34
CA PRO A 171 -24.38 -7.00 14.26
C PRO A 171 -24.29 -5.48 14.16
N LEU A 172 -23.78 -4.98 13.03
CA LEU A 172 -23.98 -3.57 12.69
C LEU A 172 -25.50 -3.34 12.60
N PRO A 173 -26.03 -2.23 13.13
CA PRO A 173 -27.44 -1.92 12.96
C PRO A 173 -27.74 -1.82 11.47
N LEU A 174 -28.51 -2.77 10.95
CA LEU A 174 -29.11 -2.68 9.62
C LEU A 174 -30.08 -1.50 9.66
N THR A 175 -29.63 -0.32 9.25
CA THR A 175 -30.55 0.73 8.87
C THR A 175 -31.29 0.22 7.63
N SER A 176 -32.61 0.07 7.76
CA SER A 176 -33.50 -0.30 6.66
C SER A 176 -33.30 0.70 5.52
N ARG A 177 -32.68 0.23 4.43
CA ARG A 177 -32.61 1.01 3.19
C ARG A 177 -34.01 0.97 2.58
N GLN A 178 -34.70 2.10 2.58
CA GLN A 178 -35.94 2.23 1.82
C GLN A 178 -35.69 1.87 0.35
N ALA A 179 -36.57 1.03 -0.19
CA ALA A 179 -36.53 0.60 -1.59
C ALA A 179 -36.56 1.82 -2.52
N PRO A 180 -35.72 1.87 -3.58
CA PRO A 180 -35.87 2.89 -4.60
C PRO A 180 -37.24 2.71 -5.29
N THR A 181 -37.96 3.80 -5.48
CA THR A 181 -39.16 3.82 -6.31
C THR A 181 -38.80 3.47 -7.76
N LYS A 182 -39.70 2.76 -8.45
CA LYS A 182 -39.62 2.39 -9.88
C LYS A 182 -39.37 3.65 -10.73
N GLY A 183 -38.11 3.94 -11.02
CA GLY A 183 -37.66 4.94 -11.96
C GLY A 183 -36.77 4.27 -13.00
N SER A 184 -36.96 4.63 -14.27
CA SER A 184 -36.11 4.18 -15.38
C SER A 184 -34.67 4.63 -15.12
N HIS A 185 -33.83 3.69 -14.69
CA HIS A 185 -32.41 3.93 -14.53
C HIS A 185 -31.75 3.86 -15.90
N GLY A 186 -31.18 4.99 -16.34
CA GLY A 186 -30.39 5.06 -17.57
C GLY A 186 -29.26 4.02 -17.56
N SER A 187 -29.07 3.37 -18.70
CA SER A 187 -28.10 2.31 -18.91
C SER A 187 -26.70 2.76 -18.47
N PRO A 188 -25.97 1.97 -17.67
CA PRO A 188 -24.54 2.17 -17.50
C PRO A 188 -23.86 2.08 -18.86
N GLN A 189 -23.23 3.17 -19.31
CA GLN A 189 -22.32 3.09 -20.44
C GLN A 189 -21.04 2.37 -20.01
N THR A 190 -20.88 1.11 -20.40
CA THR A 190 -19.57 0.54 -20.74
C THR A 190 -19.83 -0.67 -21.64
N ILE A 191 -19.17 -0.72 -22.79
CA ILE A 191 -19.07 -1.92 -23.62
C ILE A 191 -18.21 -2.93 -22.84
N LEU A 192 -18.78 -3.56 -21.80
CA LEU A 192 -18.31 -4.84 -21.33
C LEU A 192 -19.08 -5.85 -22.16
N GLN A 193 -18.38 -6.65 -22.98
CA GLN A 193 -19.03 -7.82 -23.54
C GLN A 193 -19.36 -8.73 -22.37
N ASP A 194 -20.61 -9.21 -22.33
CA ASP A 194 -20.95 -10.28 -21.42
C ASP A 194 -19.99 -11.45 -21.67
N PRO A 195 -19.43 -12.05 -20.61
CA PRO A 195 -18.56 -13.21 -20.75
C PRO A 195 -19.30 -14.33 -21.48
N ALA A 196 -18.59 -15.02 -22.36
CA ALA A 196 -19.19 -16.00 -23.27
C ALA A 196 -19.72 -17.24 -22.54
N ASP A 197 -19.20 -17.56 -21.36
CA ASP A 197 -19.58 -18.72 -20.55
C ASP A 197 -19.70 -18.34 -19.06
N ILE A 198 -20.94 -18.28 -18.57
CA ILE A 198 -21.24 -18.05 -17.15
C ILE A 198 -21.51 -19.39 -16.47
N ARG A 199 -20.77 -19.67 -15.40
CA ARG A 199 -21.01 -20.79 -14.49
C ARG A 199 -21.79 -20.35 -13.28
N LEU A 200 -22.61 -21.27 -12.77
CA LEU A 200 -23.33 -21.11 -11.52
C LEU A 200 -22.70 -22.00 -10.44
N GLN A 201 -22.33 -21.40 -9.31
CA GLN A 201 -21.95 -22.12 -8.09
C GLN A 201 -23.16 -22.15 -7.13
N PRO A 202 -23.93 -23.25 -7.07
CA PRO A 202 -25.00 -23.39 -6.10
C PRO A 202 -24.43 -23.48 -4.68
N GLY A 203 -25.20 -23.04 -3.67
CA GLY A 203 -24.77 -23.07 -2.27
C GLY A 203 -23.55 -22.19 -1.95
N ALA A 204 -23.23 -21.22 -2.81
CA ALA A 204 -22.20 -20.23 -2.52
C ALA A 204 -22.56 -19.38 -1.30
N ALA A 205 -21.53 -18.86 -0.62
CA ALA A 205 -21.71 -17.95 0.51
C ALA A 205 -22.49 -16.69 0.08
N GLU A 206 -23.25 -16.11 1.00
CA GLU A 206 -24.16 -14.98 0.70
C GLU A 206 -23.42 -13.78 0.09
N GLU A 207 -22.19 -13.51 0.53
CA GLU A 207 -21.38 -12.43 -0.02
C GLU A 207 -21.07 -12.61 -1.52
N LEU A 208 -20.90 -13.85 -1.98
CA LEU A 208 -20.65 -14.13 -3.39
C LEU A 208 -21.91 -13.95 -4.22
N LYS A 209 -23.07 -14.35 -3.69
CA LYS A 209 -24.36 -14.11 -4.35
C LYS A 209 -24.58 -12.62 -4.59
N VAL A 210 -24.33 -11.80 -3.56
CA VAL A 210 -24.46 -10.34 -3.64
C VAL A 210 -23.51 -9.74 -4.69
N ILE A 211 -22.27 -10.24 -4.80
CA ILE A 211 -21.31 -9.76 -5.80
C ILE A 211 -21.79 -10.05 -7.23
N SER A 212 -22.47 -11.18 -7.48
CA SER A 212 -23.00 -11.53 -8.80
C SER A 212 -24.46 -11.13 -9.02
N GLN A 213 -25.05 -10.28 -8.16
CA GLN A 213 -26.47 -9.95 -8.22
C GLN A 213 -26.80 -9.13 -9.49
N PRO A 214 -27.64 -9.65 -10.41
CA PRO A 214 -28.05 -8.89 -11.57
C PRO A 214 -28.96 -7.71 -11.18
N PRO A 215 -28.98 -6.61 -11.95
CA PRO A 215 -29.90 -5.50 -11.71
C PRO A 215 -31.35 -5.96 -11.69
N GLY A 216 -32.09 -5.58 -10.63
CA GLY A 216 -33.52 -5.85 -10.50
C GLY A 216 -33.90 -7.20 -9.89
N SER A 217 -32.95 -8.07 -9.55
CA SER A 217 -33.23 -9.29 -8.78
C SER A 217 -33.14 -9.05 -7.28
N TRP A 218 -33.84 -9.86 -6.49
CA TRP A 218 -33.67 -9.88 -5.04
C TRP A 218 -32.63 -10.92 -4.61
N ARG A 219 -31.94 -10.68 -3.50
CA ARG A 219 -30.88 -11.58 -3.01
C ARG A 219 -31.41 -12.99 -2.75
N ASP A 220 -32.59 -13.09 -2.15
CA ASP A 220 -33.17 -14.38 -1.74
C ASP A 220 -33.66 -15.21 -2.95
N GLU A 221 -33.71 -14.60 -4.14
CA GLU A 221 -34.03 -15.24 -5.41
C GLU A 221 -32.77 -15.75 -6.14
N LEU A 222 -31.56 -15.45 -5.65
CA LEU A 222 -30.32 -15.83 -6.31
C LEU A 222 -30.02 -17.32 -6.08
N PRO A 223 -29.94 -18.13 -7.15
CA PRO A 223 -29.70 -19.57 -7.03
C PRO A 223 -28.24 -19.90 -6.63
N GLY A 224 -27.35 -18.92 -6.65
CA GLY A 224 -25.94 -19.10 -6.32
C GLY A 224 -25.07 -17.92 -6.78
N PHE A 225 -23.77 -18.17 -6.86
CA PHE A 225 -22.80 -17.23 -7.39
C PHE A 225 -22.61 -17.47 -8.90
N GLY A 226 -22.97 -16.48 -9.71
CA GLY A 226 -22.73 -16.48 -11.16
C GLY A 226 -21.36 -15.87 -11.46
N TYR A 227 -20.51 -16.59 -12.20
CA TYR A 227 -19.17 -16.11 -12.55
C TYR A 227 -18.75 -16.59 -13.94
N ALA A 228 -17.94 -15.79 -14.63
CA ALA A 228 -17.35 -16.20 -15.91
C ALA A 228 -16.44 -17.42 -15.71
N SER A 229 -16.50 -18.41 -16.59
CA SER A 229 -15.65 -19.61 -16.46
C SER A 229 -14.17 -19.29 -16.55
N GLU A 230 -13.80 -18.19 -17.23
CA GLU A 230 -12.46 -17.62 -17.33
C GLU A 230 -12.14 -16.57 -16.26
N ALA A 231 -12.93 -16.42 -15.20
CA ALA A 231 -12.78 -15.36 -14.20
C ALA A 231 -11.35 -15.31 -13.62
N GLY A 232 -10.59 -14.27 -14.00
CA GLY A 232 -9.20 -14.07 -13.55
C GLY A 232 -8.13 -14.70 -14.44
N LYS A 233 -8.50 -15.44 -15.50
CA LYS A 233 -7.55 -16.15 -16.36
C LYS A 233 -6.47 -15.21 -16.92
N GLY A 234 -5.21 -15.61 -16.73
CA GLY A 234 -4.04 -14.86 -17.16
C GLY A 234 -3.73 -13.61 -16.34
N VAL A 235 -4.46 -13.35 -15.24
CA VAL A 235 -4.14 -12.34 -14.23
C VAL A 235 -3.30 -12.99 -13.13
N THR A 236 -2.30 -12.26 -12.65
CA THR A 236 -1.53 -12.62 -11.45
C THR A 236 -1.89 -11.67 -10.31
N ILE A 237 -2.40 -12.22 -9.22
CA ILE A 237 -2.74 -11.50 -7.99
C ILE A 237 -1.61 -11.69 -6.98
N TYR A 238 -0.93 -10.60 -6.64
CA TYR A 238 0.05 -10.56 -5.57
C TYR A 238 -0.67 -10.18 -4.28
N VAL A 239 -0.65 -11.06 -3.29
CA VAL A 239 -1.25 -10.81 -1.98
C VAL A 239 -0.13 -10.53 -1.00
N ILE A 240 0.03 -9.28 -0.55
CA ILE A 240 0.96 -8.94 0.52
C ILE A 240 0.23 -9.17 1.85
N ASP A 241 0.68 -10.13 2.65
CA ASP A 241 -0.04 -10.52 3.88
C ASP A 241 0.81 -11.41 4.82
N SER A 242 0.19 -12.04 5.82
CA SER A 242 0.82 -12.91 6.83
C SER A 242 1.34 -14.24 6.29
N GLY A 243 0.95 -14.60 5.07
CA GLY A 243 1.26 -15.88 4.43
C GLY A 243 -0.01 -16.60 3.98
N ALA A 244 0.13 -17.84 3.55
CA ALA A 244 -0.98 -18.73 3.27
C ALA A 244 -0.62 -20.15 3.72
N ASN A 245 -1.58 -20.91 4.23
CA ASN A 245 -1.38 -22.33 4.51
C ASN A 245 -1.51 -23.14 3.20
N SER A 246 -0.37 -23.53 2.62
CA SER A 246 -0.38 -24.23 1.33
C SER A 246 -0.95 -25.65 1.38
N LYS A 247 -1.13 -26.21 2.59
CA LYS A 247 -1.72 -27.54 2.79
C LYS A 247 -3.24 -27.50 2.95
N HIS A 248 -3.85 -26.32 3.04
CA HIS A 248 -5.30 -26.20 3.20
C HIS A 248 -6.02 -26.64 1.90
N PRO A 249 -7.14 -27.41 1.97
CA PRO A 249 -7.86 -27.87 0.78
C PRO A 249 -8.30 -26.75 -0.18
N GLU A 250 -8.65 -25.58 0.36
CA GLU A 250 -9.00 -24.41 -0.44
C GLU A 250 -7.83 -23.89 -1.28
N TRP A 251 -6.60 -23.96 -0.76
CA TRP A 251 -5.39 -23.55 -1.50
C TRP A 251 -5.01 -24.59 -2.56
N THR A 252 -5.02 -25.88 -2.17
CA THR A 252 -4.63 -26.97 -3.07
C THR A 252 -5.59 -27.12 -4.24
N SER A 253 -6.87 -26.75 -4.06
CA SER A 253 -7.89 -26.78 -5.11
C SER A 253 -7.91 -25.57 -6.07
N MET A 254 -7.11 -24.53 -5.84
CA MET A 254 -7.02 -23.40 -6.78
C MET A 254 -6.43 -23.86 -8.12
N THR A 255 -7.06 -23.44 -9.22
CA THR A 255 -6.70 -23.88 -10.58
C THR A 255 -5.54 -23.10 -11.18
N GLY A 256 -5.38 -21.82 -10.81
CA GLY A 256 -4.25 -20.99 -11.21
C GLY A 256 -2.91 -21.40 -10.58
N SER A 257 -1.81 -20.85 -11.12
CA SER A 257 -0.48 -21.06 -10.54
C SER A 257 -0.38 -20.43 -9.14
N LYS A 258 0.40 -21.04 -8.26
CA LYS A 258 0.56 -20.63 -6.86
C LYS A 258 2.04 -20.52 -6.55
N ASP A 259 2.48 -19.32 -6.16
CA ASP A 259 3.87 -19.05 -5.77
C ASP A 259 3.93 -18.34 -4.41
N PHE A 260 5.12 -18.35 -3.79
CA PHE A 260 5.44 -17.57 -2.60
C PHE A 260 6.64 -16.65 -2.83
N MET A 261 6.60 -15.48 -2.22
CA MET A 261 7.72 -14.55 -2.07
C MET A 261 7.84 -14.16 -0.61
N TYR A 262 9.06 -14.11 -0.08
CA TYR A 262 9.31 -13.82 1.33
C TYR A 262 10.06 -12.50 1.43
N VAL A 263 9.45 -11.50 2.06
CA VAL A 263 10.15 -10.26 2.38
C VAL A 263 11.28 -10.55 3.36
N ALA A 264 12.35 -9.74 3.34
CA ALA A 264 13.46 -9.89 4.27
C ALA A 264 12.97 -10.07 5.71
N SER A 265 13.58 -11.04 6.42
CA SER A 265 13.21 -11.45 7.79
C SER A 265 11.85 -12.14 7.94
N ALA A 266 11.11 -12.41 6.86
CA ALA A 266 9.94 -13.29 6.91
C ALA A 266 10.37 -14.76 7.05
N VAL A 267 9.60 -15.52 7.82
CA VAL A 267 9.77 -16.97 7.93
C VAL A 267 9.49 -17.60 6.57
N GLN A 268 10.45 -18.37 6.05
CA GLN A 268 10.38 -19.04 4.75
C GLN A 268 9.58 -20.34 4.81
N GLU A 269 8.34 -20.23 5.29
CA GLU A 269 7.39 -21.32 5.37
C GLU A 269 6.06 -20.91 4.76
N GLU A 270 5.46 -21.85 4.02
CA GLU A 270 4.12 -21.75 3.43
C GLU A 270 3.02 -22.02 4.48
N THR A 271 3.18 -21.34 5.60
CA THR A 271 2.28 -21.34 6.74
C THR A 271 1.68 -19.97 6.92
N ASP A 272 0.60 -19.89 7.67
CA ASP A 272 -0.04 -18.63 8.01
C ASP A 272 -0.48 -18.71 9.47
N SER A 273 0.38 -18.22 10.37
CA SER A 273 0.11 -18.22 11.81
C SER A 273 -1.02 -17.28 12.21
N ARG A 274 -1.38 -16.32 11.34
CA ARG A 274 -2.43 -15.33 11.60
C ARG A 274 -3.73 -15.60 10.89
N ASN A 275 -3.78 -16.59 10.00
CA ASN A 275 -4.92 -16.99 9.17
C ASN A 275 -5.51 -15.92 8.20
N HIS A 276 -5.12 -14.65 8.35
CA HIS A 276 -5.63 -13.54 7.57
C HIS A 276 -5.26 -13.67 6.08
N GLY A 277 -3.98 -13.88 5.76
CA GLY A 277 -3.53 -14.04 4.39
C GLY A 277 -4.13 -15.26 3.68
N SER A 278 -4.37 -16.36 4.41
CA SER A 278 -5.10 -17.53 3.89
C SER A 278 -6.56 -17.19 3.55
N CYS A 279 -7.23 -16.39 4.40
CA CYS A 279 -8.58 -15.91 4.15
C CYS A 279 -8.64 -15.00 2.92
N VAL A 280 -7.69 -14.06 2.81
CA VAL A 280 -7.57 -13.16 1.66
C VAL A 280 -7.31 -13.94 0.37
N ALA A 281 -6.35 -14.88 0.37
CA ALA A 281 -6.07 -15.73 -0.76
C ALA A 281 -7.29 -16.56 -1.20
N SER A 282 -8.01 -17.14 -0.23
CA SER A 282 -9.25 -17.89 -0.45
C SER A 282 -10.33 -17.03 -1.13
N LYS A 283 -10.54 -15.79 -0.68
CA LYS A 283 -11.52 -14.87 -1.27
C LYS A 283 -11.08 -14.29 -2.63
N ALA A 284 -9.79 -14.28 -2.92
CA ALA A 284 -9.27 -13.87 -4.22
C ALA A 284 -9.45 -14.98 -5.27
N THR A 285 -8.83 -16.14 -5.05
CA THR A 285 -8.65 -17.18 -6.08
C THR A 285 -9.15 -18.56 -5.65
N GLY A 286 -9.68 -18.70 -4.42
CA GLY A 286 -10.17 -19.98 -3.89
C GLY A 286 -11.32 -20.57 -4.70
N LEU A 287 -11.37 -21.89 -4.82
CA LEU A 287 -12.40 -22.57 -5.59
C LEU A 287 -13.79 -22.37 -4.98
N LYS A 288 -13.92 -22.33 -3.65
CA LYS A 288 -15.20 -22.18 -2.95
C LYS A 288 -15.55 -20.73 -2.69
N TYR A 289 -14.58 -19.91 -2.28
CA TYR A 289 -14.83 -18.53 -1.83
C TYR A 289 -14.31 -17.44 -2.77
N GLY A 290 -13.53 -17.82 -3.80
CA GLY A 290 -12.87 -16.88 -4.70
C GLY A 290 -13.77 -16.34 -5.81
N THR A 291 -13.50 -15.10 -6.20
CA THR A 291 -14.17 -14.42 -7.33
C THR A 291 -13.36 -14.54 -8.63
N ALA A 292 -12.03 -14.59 -8.55
CA ALA A 292 -11.12 -14.73 -9.69
C ALA A 292 -10.50 -16.15 -9.70
N LYS A 293 -11.35 -17.16 -9.85
CA LYS A 293 -10.97 -18.58 -9.64
C LYS A 293 -9.84 -19.07 -10.56
N GLU A 294 -9.73 -18.51 -11.76
CA GLU A 294 -8.69 -18.87 -12.76
C GLU A 294 -7.46 -17.94 -12.71
N ALA A 295 -7.37 -17.05 -11.73
CA ALA A 295 -6.19 -16.21 -11.55
C ALA A 295 -5.03 -16.98 -10.91
N ASN A 296 -3.82 -16.60 -11.31
CA ASN A 296 -2.61 -16.99 -10.60
C ASN A 296 -2.50 -16.17 -9.31
N ILE A 297 -1.91 -16.75 -8.27
CA ILE A 297 -1.68 -16.08 -7.00
C ILE A 297 -0.22 -16.18 -6.58
N VAL A 298 0.32 -15.07 -6.10
CA VAL A 298 1.65 -14.99 -5.48
C VAL A 298 1.47 -14.44 -4.08
N MET A 299 1.71 -15.29 -3.08
CA MET A 299 1.66 -14.87 -1.68
C MET A 299 2.98 -14.20 -1.30
N VAL A 300 2.93 -12.90 -1.03
CA VAL A 300 4.08 -12.08 -0.62
C VAL A 300 4.06 -11.95 0.89
N LYS A 301 4.70 -12.89 1.57
CA LYS A 301 4.69 -13.01 3.02
C LYS A 301 5.55 -11.94 3.68
N LEU A 302 4.93 -11.18 4.58
CA LEU A 302 5.59 -10.20 5.44
C LEU A 302 6.25 -10.89 6.66
N PRO A 303 7.26 -10.25 7.28
CA PRO A 303 7.75 -10.65 8.59
C PRO A 303 6.65 -10.52 9.66
N GLU A 304 6.91 -11.01 10.87
CA GLU A 304 5.96 -10.87 11.98
C GLU A 304 5.65 -9.39 12.26
N GLU A 305 6.65 -8.54 12.24
CA GLU A 305 6.47 -7.11 12.43
C GLU A 305 6.25 -6.41 11.10
N TRP A 306 5.01 -5.99 10.85
CA TRP A 306 4.65 -5.31 9.61
C TRP A 306 5.11 -3.87 9.69
N THR A 307 6.24 -3.55 9.08
CA THR A 307 6.76 -2.19 8.99
C THR A 307 6.47 -1.58 7.62
N LEU A 308 6.50 -0.25 7.56
CA LEU A 308 6.41 0.46 6.29
C LEU A 308 7.55 0.05 5.34
N SER A 309 8.75 -0.19 5.88
CA SER A 309 9.90 -0.65 5.12
C SER A 309 9.67 -2.04 4.53
N ALA A 310 9.11 -2.98 5.29
CA ALA A 310 8.79 -4.33 4.82
C ALA A 310 7.78 -4.30 3.66
N ILE A 311 6.72 -3.49 3.76
CA ILE A 311 5.72 -3.34 2.69
C ILE A 311 6.32 -2.64 1.47
N THR A 312 7.16 -1.61 1.67
CA THR A 312 7.82 -0.92 0.55
C THR A 312 8.78 -1.88 -0.18
N LYS A 313 9.50 -2.74 0.56
CA LYS A 313 10.31 -3.83 -0.03
C LYS A 313 9.43 -4.81 -0.81
N ALA A 314 8.29 -5.23 -0.27
CA ALA A 314 7.34 -6.11 -0.95
C ALA A 314 6.90 -5.52 -2.30
N LEU A 315 6.58 -4.23 -2.36
CA LEU A 315 6.19 -3.54 -3.59
C LEU A 315 7.32 -3.54 -4.64
N VAL A 316 8.57 -3.31 -4.24
CA VAL A 316 9.71 -3.40 -5.16
C VAL A 316 9.97 -4.83 -5.61
N MET A 317 9.84 -5.81 -4.71
CA MET A 317 9.94 -7.23 -5.06
C MET A 317 8.90 -7.63 -6.10
N ILE A 318 7.64 -7.23 -5.92
CA ILE A 318 6.57 -7.47 -6.90
C ILE A 318 6.86 -6.77 -8.23
N SER A 319 7.29 -5.50 -8.20
CA SER A 319 7.65 -4.78 -9.42
C SER A 319 8.76 -5.49 -10.21
N ASN A 320 9.72 -6.06 -9.49
CA ASN A 320 10.81 -6.84 -10.06
C ASN A 320 10.32 -8.17 -10.65
N ASP A 321 9.42 -8.89 -9.95
CA ASP A 321 8.82 -10.15 -10.44
C ASP A 321 7.97 -9.92 -11.70
N VAL A 322 7.10 -8.90 -11.68
CA VAL A 322 6.29 -8.48 -12.82
C VAL A 322 7.16 -8.17 -14.04
N THR A 323 8.28 -7.46 -13.82
CA THR A 323 9.22 -7.14 -14.89
C THR A 323 9.92 -8.39 -15.43
N GLN A 324 10.42 -9.25 -14.52
CA GLN A 324 11.17 -10.45 -14.88
C GLN A 324 10.30 -11.48 -15.61
N LYS A 325 9.06 -11.68 -15.17
CA LYS A 325 8.09 -12.57 -15.80
C LYS A 325 7.41 -11.96 -17.03
N GLY A 326 7.66 -10.69 -17.34
CA GLY A 326 7.07 -10.00 -18.48
C GLY A 326 5.54 -9.82 -18.38
N ILE A 327 5.00 -9.72 -17.17
CA ILE A 327 3.56 -9.55 -16.93
C ILE A 327 3.15 -8.13 -17.33
N ARG A 328 2.25 -7.99 -18.32
CA ARG A 328 1.86 -6.67 -18.89
C ARG A 328 0.35 -6.44 -18.75
N GLY A 329 -0.03 -5.46 -17.92
CA GLY A 329 -1.43 -5.06 -17.73
C GLY A 329 -2.33 -6.13 -17.08
N LYS A 330 -1.71 -7.12 -16.44
CA LYS A 330 -2.36 -8.31 -15.86
C LYS A 330 -1.86 -8.64 -14.44
N ALA A 331 -1.28 -7.65 -13.76
CA ALA A 331 -0.87 -7.76 -12.37
C ALA A 331 -1.81 -6.96 -11.47
N VAL A 332 -2.30 -7.59 -10.41
CA VAL A 332 -3.10 -6.96 -9.34
C VAL A 332 -2.35 -7.11 -8.03
N ILE A 333 -2.23 -6.04 -7.25
CA ILE A 333 -1.67 -6.11 -5.90
C ILE A 333 -2.80 -5.91 -4.90
N ASN A 334 -2.98 -6.89 -4.01
CA ASN A 334 -3.88 -6.79 -2.88
C ASN A 334 -3.09 -6.53 -1.60
N MET A 335 -3.52 -5.52 -0.83
CA MET A 335 -3.02 -5.18 0.51
C MET A 335 -4.23 -4.98 1.43
N SER A 336 -4.59 -6.01 2.20
CA SER A 336 -5.80 -6.05 3.01
C SER A 336 -5.53 -5.67 4.47
N PHE A 337 -4.91 -4.52 4.71
CA PHE A 337 -4.60 -4.04 6.05
C PHE A 337 -4.65 -2.52 6.13
N ARG A 338 -5.08 -1.98 7.28
CA ARG A 338 -5.13 -0.53 7.52
C ARG A 338 -3.93 -0.04 8.32
N ASN A 339 -3.53 1.20 8.06
CA ASN A 339 -2.76 1.94 9.05
C ASN A 339 -3.69 2.63 10.05
N CYS A 340 -3.90 2.03 11.22
CA CYS A 340 -4.64 2.64 12.33
C CYS A 340 -3.78 3.62 13.15
N LYS A 341 -3.22 4.65 12.51
CA LYS A 341 -2.77 5.91 13.15
C LYS A 341 -2.67 7.04 12.13
N TYR A 342 -3.81 7.58 11.70
CA TYR A 342 -3.97 8.97 11.19
C TYR A 342 -5.47 9.32 11.09
N SER A 343 -6.26 8.89 12.07
CA SER A 343 -7.56 9.49 12.39
C SER A 343 -7.39 10.24 13.70
N GLU A 344 -7.74 11.52 13.73
CA GLU A 344 -7.50 12.51 14.80
C GLU A 344 -6.06 13.05 14.83
N VAL A 345 -5.82 14.17 14.13
CA VAL A 345 -5.88 15.52 14.71
C VAL A 345 -5.95 16.51 13.54
N LEU A 346 -7.14 17.04 13.27
CA LEU A 346 -7.31 18.42 12.82
C LEU A 346 -8.52 18.99 13.57
N PRO A 347 -8.44 20.21 14.12
CA PRO A 347 -9.53 20.88 14.82
C PRO A 347 -10.71 21.21 13.90
#